data_AF-A0A7Y5BUR2-F1
#
_entry.id   AF-A0A7Y5BUR2-F1
#
_cell.length_a   1.000
_cell.length_b   1.000
_cell.length_c   1.000
_cell.angle_alpha   90.00
_cell.angle_beta   90.00
_cell.angle_gamma   90.00
#
_symmetry.space_group_name_H-M   'P 1'
#
loop_
_entity.id
_entity.type
_entity.pdbx_description
1 polymer ?
#
loop_
_entity_poly.entity_id
_entity_poly.type
_entity_poly.pdbx_seq_one_letter_code
_entity_poly.pdbx_strand_id
1 'polypeptide(L)'
;KWMGYLEKLISAFAPPGKAQQAKLIEPLSQREVEVLRLIAQGLSNGEISKRLFLALNTVKGHNRLIFDKLQVQNRTEAVARARELDLL
;
A
#
# COMPACT_ATOMS: atom_id res chain seq x y z
N LYS A 1 5.54 34.38 19.55
CA LYS A 1 5.13 33.01 19.97
C LYS A 1 4.74 32.24 18.70
N TRP A 2 5.75 31.84 17.92
CA TRP A 2 5.60 31.34 16.54
C TRP A 2 5.44 29.81 16.46
N MET A 3 5.53 29.11 17.59
CA MET A 3 5.51 27.65 17.65
C MET A 3 4.11 27.03 17.45
N GLY A 4 3.03 27.73 17.84
CA GLY A 4 1.67 27.16 17.74
C GLY A 4 1.07 27.16 16.34
N TYR A 5 1.57 27.99 15.42
CA TYR A 5 1.08 28.02 14.04
C TYR A 5 1.64 26.85 13.22
N LEU A 6 2.88 26.46 13.50
CA LEU A 6 3.53 25.29 12.88
C LEU A 6 2.90 23.98 13.34
N GLU A 7 2.56 23.85 14.63
CA GLU A 7 1.84 22.67 15.14
C GLU A 7 0.48 22.49 14.47
N LYS A 8 -0.25 23.59 14.24
CA LYS A 8 -1.56 23.58 13.58
C LYS A 8 -1.47 23.20 12.10
N LEU A 9 -0.43 23.68 11.39
CA LEU A 9 -0.19 23.33 9.99
C LEU A 9 0.30 21.88 9.82
N ILE A 10 1.16 21.40 10.73
CA ILE A 10 1.62 20.01 10.73
C ILE A 10 0.46 19.06 11.02
N SER A 11 -0.43 19.39 11.96
CA SER A 11 -1.63 18.61 12.26
C SER A 11 -2.64 18.60 11.11
N ALA A 12 -2.83 19.73 10.42
CA ALA A 12 -3.72 19.83 9.26
C ALA A 12 -3.19 19.10 8.01
N PHE A 13 -1.87 18.94 7.89
CA PHE A 13 -1.22 18.23 6.79
C PHE A 13 -0.78 16.80 7.16
N ALA A 14 -1.00 16.36 8.40
CA ALA A 14 -0.77 14.97 8.78
C ALA A 14 -1.86 14.12 8.12
N PRO A 15 -1.54 13.29 7.10
CA PRO A 15 -2.55 12.43 6.51
C PRO A 15 -3.02 11.44 7.60
N PRO A 16 -4.34 11.34 7.83
CA PRO A 16 -4.87 10.31 8.72
C PRO A 16 -4.52 8.95 8.11
N GLY A 17 -3.51 8.27 8.66
CA GLY A 17 -3.00 7.00 8.15
C GLY A 17 -1.50 6.75 8.30
N LYS A 18 -0.68 7.77 8.61
CA LYS A 18 0.79 7.58 8.78
C LYS A 18 1.17 6.73 10.00
N ALA A 19 0.36 6.70 11.05
CA ALA A 19 0.69 5.96 12.27
C ALA A 19 0.69 4.43 12.08
N GLN A 20 -0.08 3.89 11.11
CA GLN A 20 -0.16 2.43 10.87
C GLN A 20 0.94 1.92 9.91
N GLN A 21 1.52 2.80 9.08
CA GLN A 21 2.56 2.46 8.09
C GLN A 21 3.93 2.19 8.74
N ALA A 22 4.09 2.45 10.03
CA ALA A 22 5.35 2.30 10.76
C ALA A 22 5.77 0.82 11.02
N LYS A 23 4.97 -0.17 10.61
CA LYS A 23 5.34 -1.60 10.78
C LYS A 23 6.27 -2.15 9.69
N LEU A 24 6.36 -1.49 8.53
CA LEU A 24 7.22 -1.92 7.43
C LEU A 24 8.54 -1.15 7.46
N ILE A 25 9.64 -1.83 7.06
CA ILE A 25 10.93 -1.17 6.83
C ILE A 25 10.78 -0.08 5.76
N GLU A 26 10.04 -0.39 4.70
CA GLU A 26 9.62 0.55 3.67
C GLU A 26 8.10 0.53 3.51
N PRO A 27 7.40 1.65 3.67
CA PRO A 27 5.95 1.69 3.49
C PRO A 27 5.54 1.45 2.04
N LEU A 28 4.36 0.85 1.86
CA LEU A 28 3.73 0.76 0.55
C LEU A 28 3.28 2.16 0.10
N SER A 29 3.54 2.48 -1.17
CA SER A 29 2.98 3.64 -1.85
C SER A 29 1.46 3.50 -2.00
N GLN A 30 0.77 4.61 -2.24
CA GLN A 30 -0.69 4.59 -2.42
C GLN A 30 -1.13 3.65 -3.56
N ARG A 31 -0.37 3.62 -4.65
CA ARG A 31 -0.66 2.74 -5.79
C ARG A 31 -0.45 1.27 -5.46
N GLU A 32 0.60 0.95 -4.68
CA GLU A 32 0.85 -0.40 -4.20
C GLU A 32 -0.26 -0.88 -3.23
N VAL A 33 -0.75 0.00 -2.35
CA VAL A 33 -1.89 -0.29 -1.47
C VAL A 33 -3.16 -0.57 -2.29
N GLU A 34 -3.43 0.22 -3.33
CA GLU A 34 -4.58 0.00 -4.21
C GLU A 34 -4.50 -1.35 -4.93
N VAL A 35 -3.35 -1.69 -5.50
CA VAL A 35 -3.10 -3.00 -6.12
C VAL A 35 -3.28 -4.12 -5.09
N LEU A 36 -2.71 -3.98 -3.89
CA LEU A 36 -2.83 -4.96 -2.80
C LEU A 36 -4.29 -5.19 -2.36
N ARG A 37 -5.11 -4.14 -2.32
CA ARG A 37 -6.56 -4.27 -2.04
C ARG A 37 -7.29 -5.07 -3.10
N LEU A 38 -7.00 -4.83 -4.38
CA LEU A 38 -7.59 -5.63 -5.47
C LEU A 38 -7.07 -7.07 -5.45
N ILE A 39 -5.82 -7.27 -5.04
CA ILE A 39 -5.28 -8.61 -4.80
C ILE A 39 -6.09 -9.34 -3.73
N ALA A 40 -6.39 -8.67 -2.61
CA ALA A 40 -7.16 -9.23 -1.51
C ALA A 40 -8.63 -9.53 -1.86
N GLN A 41 -9.18 -8.82 -2.85
CA GLN A 41 -10.51 -9.11 -3.43
C GLN A 41 -10.50 -10.31 -4.40
N GLY A 42 -9.35 -10.91 -4.67
CA GLY A 42 -9.24 -12.10 -5.54
C GLY A 42 -9.06 -11.79 -7.03
N LEU A 43 -8.94 -10.52 -7.43
CA LEU A 43 -8.82 -10.15 -8.86
C LEU A 43 -7.48 -10.58 -9.45
N SER A 44 -7.50 -11.27 -10.58
CA SER A 44 -6.31 -11.61 -11.38
C SER A 44 -5.56 -10.34 -11.84
N ASN A 45 -4.28 -10.49 -12.19
CA ASN A 45 -3.48 -9.36 -12.70
C ASN A 45 -4.10 -8.74 -13.97
N GLY A 46 -4.82 -9.54 -14.77
CA GLY A 46 -5.54 -9.04 -15.95
C GLY A 46 -6.75 -8.19 -15.59
N GLU A 47 -7.51 -8.58 -14.56
CA GLU A 47 -8.63 -7.78 -14.05
C GLU A 47 -8.15 -6.49 -13.37
N ILE A 48 -7.07 -6.57 -12.59
CA ILE A 48 -6.41 -5.40 -11.98
C ILE A 48 -5.94 -4.44 -13.07
N SER A 49 -5.27 -4.96 -14.11
CA SER A 49 -4.81 -4.18 -15.26
C SER A 49 -5.96 -3.41 -15.91
N LYS A 50 -7.08 -4.07 -16.19
CA LYS A 50 -8.28 -3.43 -16.76
C LYS A 50 -8.88 -2.38 -15.82
N ARG A 51 -9.05 -2.72 -14.54
CA ARG A 51 -9.68 -1.83 -13.55
C ARG A 51 -8.88 -0.57 -13.28
N LEU A 52 -7.55 -0.68 -13.30
CA LEU A 52 -6.62 0.40 -13.00
C LEU A 52 -6.07 1.09 -14.25
N PHE A 53 -6.50 0.69 -15.44
CA PHE A 53 -6.01 1.17 -16.74
C PHE A 53 -4.48 1.09 -16.87
N LEU A 54 -3.89 -0.03 -16.42
CA LEU A 54 -2.45 -0.29 -16.46
C LEU A 54 -2.13 -1.42 -17.44
N ALA A 55 -0.91 -1.44 -17.97
CA ALA A 55 -0.40 -2.61 -18.66
C ALA A 55 -0.23 -3.79 -17.68
N LEU A 56 -0.40 -5.03 -18.17
CA LEU A 56 -0.24 -6.24 -17.37
C LEU A 56 1.17 -6.33 -16.72
N ASN A 57 2.20 -5.92 -17.44
CA ASN A 57 3.57 -5.90 -16.93
C ASN A 57 3.76 -4.88 -15.79
N THR A 58 3.06 -3.75 -15.83
CA THR A 58 3.06 -2.76 -14.74
C THR A 58 2.45 -3.35 -13.47
N VAL A 59 1.34 -4.08 -13.58
CA VAL A 59 0.74 -4.79 -12.44
C VAL A 59 1.69 -5.84 -11.88
N LYS A 60 2.35 -6.64 -12.73
CA LYS A 60 3.38 -7.59 -12.29
C LYS A 60 4.53 -6.89 -11.56
N GLY A 61 4.94 -5.73 -12.03
CA GLY A 61 5.95 -4.89 -11.36
C GLY A 61 5.50 -4.43 -9.97
N HIS A 62 4.27 -3.92 -9.85
CA HIS A 62 3.71 -3.58 -8.55
C HIS A 62 3.64 -4.78 -7.61
N ASN A 63 3.22 -5.95 -8.09
CA ASN A 63 3.20 -7.16 -7.26
C ASN A 63 4.58 -7.50 -6.71
N ARG A 64 5.62 -7.41 -7.54
CA ARG A 64 7.01 -7.66 -7.10
C ARG A 64 7.40 -6.70 -5.98
N LEU A 65 7.20 -5.40 -6.17
CA LEU A 65 7.53 -4.39 -5.15
C LEU A 65 6.74 -4.60 -3.86
N ILE A 66 5.45 -4.94 -3.96
CA ILE A 66 4.62 -5.25 -2.79
C ILE A 66 5.18 -6.47 -2.06
N PHE A 67 5.52 -7.54 -2.78
CA PHE A 67 6.03 -8.77 -2.18
C PHE A 67 7.38 -8.55 -1.51
N ASP A 68 8.27 -7.81 -2.17
CA ASP A 68 9.57 -7.42 -1.62
C ASP A 68 9.38 -6.59 -0.34
N LYS A 69 8.49 -5.60 -0.32
CA LYS A 69 8.23 -4.76 0.86
C LYS A 69 7.55 -5.51 2.00
N LEU A 70 6.65 -6.45 1.69
CA LEU A 70 5.98 -7.30 2.68
C LEU A 70 6.83 -8.49 3.13
N GLN A 71 7.97 -8.75 2.48
CA GLN A 71 8.86 -9.91 2.72
C GLN A 71 8.14 -11.25 2.54
N VAL A 72 7.43 -11.40 1.43
CA VAL A 72 6.65 -12.60 1.06
C VAL A 72 6.99 -13.06 -0.36
N GLN A 73 6.65 -14.29 -0.73
CA GLN A 73 6.97 -14.83 -2.05
C GLN A 73 5.79 -14.91 -3.00
N ASN A 74 4.56 -14.97 -2.46
CA ASN A 74 3.38 -15.13 -3.29
C ASN A 74 2.20 -14.27 -2.84
N ARG A 75 1.20 -14.28 -3.71
CA ARG A 75 -0.02 -13.48 -3.57
C ARG A 75 -0.80 -13.81 -2.29
N THR A 76 -0.90 -15.09 -1.94
CA THR A 76 -1.66 -15.53 -0.76
C THR A 76 -0.98 -15.05 0.51
N GLU A 77 0.35 -15.22 0.60
CA GLU A 77 1.16 -14.70 1.69
C GLU A 77 1.07 -13.18 1.79
N ALA A 78 1.08 -12.46 0.66
CA ALA A 78 0.91 -11.01 0.66
C ALA A 78 -0.40 -10.56 1.30
N VAL A 79 -1.51 -11.24 1.02
CA VAL A 79 -2.81 -10.94 1.63
C VAL A 79 -2.81 -11.27 3.12
N ALA A 80 -2.28 -12.43 3.51
CA ALA A 80 -2.18 -12.82 4.91
C ALA A 80 -1.33 -11.81 5.71
N ARG A 81 -0.14 -11.50 5.20
CA ARG A 81 0.79 -10.55 5.84
C ARG A 81 0.21 -9.15 5.93
N ALA A 82 -0.48 -8.68 4.89
CA ALA A 82 -1.13 -7.39 4.91
C ALA A 82 -2.22 -7.29 5.97
N ARG A 83 -2.96 -8.38 6.25
CA ARG A 83 -3.93 -8.43 7.35
C ARG A 83 -3.27 -8.42 8.73
N GLU A 84 -2.19 -9.19 8.92
CA GLU A 84 -1.40 -9.16 10.17
C GLU A 84 -0.85 -7.76 10.49
N LEU A 85 -0.46 -7.04 9.44
CA LEU A 85 0.06 -5.68 9.55
C LEU A 85 -1.04 -4.62 9.63
N ASP A 86 -2.32 -5.00 9.50
CA ASP A 86 -3.48 -4.11 9.52
C ASP A 86 -3.46 -3.06 8.39
N LEU A 87 -3.05 -3.51 7.20
CA LEU A 87 -2.99 -2.72 5.96
C LEU A 87 -4.24 -2.90 5.07
N LEU A 88 -5.09 -3.89 5.39
CA LEU A 88 -6.28 -4.30 4.64
C LEU A 88 -7.48 -4.52 5.56
#